data_AF-A0A5C9CQ33-F1
#
_entry.id   AF-A0A5C9CQ33-F1
#
_cell.length_a   1.000
_cell.length_b   1.000
_cell.length_c   1.000
_cell.angle_alpha   90.00
_cell.angle_beta   90.00
_cell.angle_gamma   90.00
#
_symmetry.space_group_name_H-M   'P 1'
#
loop_
_entity.id
_entity.type
_entity.pdbx_description
1 polymer ?
#
loop_
_entity_poly.entity_id
_entity_poly.type
_entity_poly.pdbx_seq_one_letter_code
_entity_poly.pdbx_strand_id
1 'polypeptide(L)'
;MLGCGQLFLSEHAWAGAQVEEPLIDSVRTALSSAIANHAPPVPEFPDTESRLAYLRWLGAMSERLTKKKTDWVTRKEFLQTVWYESKRAGLDVSLVLGLIQVESNFRKYAVSSVGARGYMQVMPFWTRVLGDGDAGKLFHMQTNLRFGCVILRHYLDRERGDLFLALGRYNGSRGKPPYPNAVFAAQKNWTFNA
;
A
#
# COMPACT_ATOMS: atom_id res chain seq x y z
N MET A 1 37.68 -21.24 16.82
CA MET A 1 36.72 -20.89 15.76
C MET A 1 35.52 -20.21 16.40
N LEU A 2 35.54 -18.88 16.50
CA LEU A 2 34.43 -18.10 17.02
C LEU A 2 33.60 -17.62 15.83
N GLY A 3 32.44 -18.24 15.62
CA GLY A 3 31.47 -17.85 14.60
C GLY A 3 30.77 -16.57 15.02
N CYS A 4 31.11 -15.45 14.37
CA CYS A 4 30.41 -14.20 14.53
C CYS A 4 29.12 -14.26 13.69
N GLY A 5 27.98 -14.46 14.36
CA GLY A 5 26.66 -14.40 13.74
C GLY A 5 26.39 -12.98 13.23
N GLN A 6 26.22 -12.85 11.92
CA GLN A 6 25.77 -11.60 11.31
C GLN A 6 24.33 -11.32 11.75
N LEU A 7 24.17 -10.31 12.58
CA LEU A 7 22.88 -9.72 12.92
C LEU A 7 22.28 -9.11 11.64
N PHE A 8 21.15 -9.64 11.19
CA PHE A 8 20.35 -9.05 10.12
C PHE A 8 19.90 -7.65 10.54
N LEU A 9 20.55 -6.62 10.01
CA LEU A 9 20.12 -5.23 10.15
C LEU A 9 18.70 -5.11 9.60
N SER A 10 17.79 -4.63 10.45
CA SER A 10 16.40 -4.37 10.09
C SER A 10 16.37 -3.37 8.92
N GLU A 11 15.89 -3.83 7.77
CA GLU A 11 15.67 -2.98 6.60
C GLU A 11 14.76 -1.81 7.01
N HIS A 12 15.32 -0.61 6.96
CA HIS A 12 14.64 0.64 7.27
C HIS A 12 13.50 0.81 6.27
N ALA A 13 12.35 1.34 6.72
CA ALA A 13 11.31 1.79 5.79
C ALA A 13 11.88 2.95 4.95
N TRP A 14 11.98 2.79 3.64
CA TRP A 14 12.48 3.81 2.69
C TRP A 14 11.37 4.81 2.32
N ALA A 15 10.68 5.35 3.32
CA ALA A 15 9.77 6.48 3.08
C ALA A 15 10.62 7.72 2.82
N GLY A 16 10.56 8.25 1.60
CA GLY A 16 11.16 9.53 1.25
C GLY A 16 10.43 10.68 1.96
N ALA A 17 11.00 11.88 1.89
CA ALA A 17 10.41 13.06 2.50
C ALA A 17 9.25 13.61 1.65
N GLN A 18 8.15 12.85 1.54
CA GLN A 18 6.93 13.32 0.88
C GLN A 18 6.50 14.66 1.49
N VAL A 19 6.31 15.66 0.63
CA VAL A 19 5.93 17.01 1.03
C VAL A 19 4.42 17.16 0.88
N GLU A 20 3.79 17.87 1.82
CA GLU A 20 2.38 18.28 1.71
C GLU A 20 2.22 19.24 0.51
N GLU A 21 1.34 18.87 -0.42
CA GLU A 21 1.04 19.66 -1.61
C GLU A 21 -0.37 20.26 -1.47
N PRO A 22 -0.57 21.56 -1.76
CA PRO A 22 -1.90 22.16 -1.73
C PRO A 22 -2.88 21.43 -2.65
N LEU A 23 -4.03 21.05 -2.12
CA LEU A 23 -5.15 20.49 -2.88
C LEU A 23 -6.19 21.57 -3.13
N ILE A 24 -6.71 21.64 -4.36
CA ILE A 24 -7.94 22.39 -4.63
C ILE A 24 -9.11 21.75 -3.89
N ASP A 25 -10.08 22.56 -3.47
CA ASP A 25 -11.15 22.11 -2.57
C ASP A 25 -11.98 20.96 -3.16
N SER A 26 -12.26 21.00 -4.46
CA SER A 26 -12.99 19.90 -5.15
C SER A 26 -12.24 18.57 -5.08
N VAL A 27 -10.92 18.58 -5.25
CA VAL A 27 -10.07 17.38 -5.12
C VAL A 27 -10.05 16.92 -3.68
N ARG A 28 -9.87 17.84 -2.72
CA ARG A 28 -9.92 17.51 -1.29
C ARG A 28 -11.23 16.81 -0.94
N THR A 29 -12.37 17.39 -1.31
CA THR A 29 -13.70 16.82 -1.05
C THR A 29 -13.86 15.43 -1.65
N ALA A 30 -13.44 15.24 -2.91
CA ALA A 30 -13.51 13.93 -3.56
C ALA A 30 -12.66 12.88 -2.83
N LEU A 31 -11.43 13.23 -2.43
CA LEU A 31 -10.54 12.32 -1.72
C LEU A 31 -11.03 12.01 -0.30
N SER A 32 -11.53 13.02 0.44
CA SER A 32 -12.13 12.81 1.77
C SER A 32 -13.33 11.87 1.70
N SER A 33 -14.20 12.04 0.68
CA SER A 33 -15.34 11.14 0.44
C SER A 33 -14.88 9.70 0.17
N ALA A 34 -13.83 9.53 -0.65
CA ALA A 34 -13.27 8.21 -0.96
C ALA A 34 -12.68 7.50 0.29
N ILE A 35 -12.17 8.26 1.27
CA ILE A 35 -11.63 7.73 2.52
C ILE A 35 -12.73 7.37 3.52
N ALA A 36 -13.79 8.17 3.61
CA ALA A 36 -14.88 8.01 4.58
C ALA A 36 -15.77 6.77 4.34
N ASN A 37 -15.67 6.09 3.19
CA ASN A 37 -16.55 4.96 2.87
C ASN A 37 -16.23 3.70 3.71
N HIS A 38 -16.97 3.43 4.79
CA HIS A 38 -16.73 2.28 5.69
C HIS A 38 -17.20 0.90 5.19
N ALA A 39 -17.46 0.72 3.89
CA ALA A 39 -17.84 -0.59 3.36
C ALA A 39 -16.84 -1.68 3.78
N PRO A 40 -17.32 -2.86 4.24
CA PRO A 40 -16.45 -3.94 4.67
C PRO A 40 -15.58 -4.39 3.49
N PRO A 41 -14.31 -4.78 3.73
CA PRO A 41 -13.39 -5.15 2.66
C PRO A 41 -13.64 -6.58 2.17
N VAL A 42 -14.90 -6.92 1.90
CA VAL A 42 -15.32 -8.22 1.38
C VAL A 42 -15.40 -8.10 -0.14
N PRO A 43 -14.58 -8.83 -0.90
CA PRO A 43 -14.68 -8.82 -2.36
C PRO A 43 -16.00 -9.42 -2.84
N GLU A 44 -16.70 -8.68 -3.68
CA GLU A 44 -17.88 -9.14 -4.43
C GLU A 44 -17.46 -9.50 -5.85
N PHE A 45 -18.08 -10.54 -6.41
CA PHE A 45 -17.75 -11.06 -7.74
C PHE A 45 -19.02 -11.16 -8.59
N PRO A 46 -19.00 -10.68 -9.83
CA PRO A 46 -20.16 -10.73 -10.73
C PRO A 46 -20.48 -12.15 -11.20
N ASP A 47 -19.51 -13.06 -11.18
CA ASP A 47 -19.63 -14.42 -11.70
C ASP A 47 -18.72 -15.41 -10.96
N THR A 48 -18.91 -16.70 -11.22
CA THR A 48 -18.14 -17.78 -10.62
C THR A 48 -16.68 -17.77 -11.07
N GLU A 49 -16.39 -17.37 -12.31
CA GLU A 49 -15.05 -17.40 -12.89
C GLU A 49 -14.13 -16.39 -12.19
N SER A 50 -14.58 -15.15 -12.05
CA SER A 50 -13.88 -14.08 -11.33
C SER A 50 -13.69 -14.43 -9.85
N ARG A 51 -14.67 -15.09 -9.21
CA ARG A 51 -14.51 -15.62 -7.85
C ARG A 51 -13.44 -16.71 -7.77
N LEU A 52 -13.40 -17.65 -8.72
CA LEU A 52 -12.38 -18.69 -8.77
C LEU A 52 -10.99 -18.11 -9.02
N ALA A 53 -10.86 -17.13 -9.92
CA ALA A 53 -9.61 -16.42 -10.17
C ALA A 53 -9.09 -15.73 -8.89
N TYR A 54 -9.97 -15.06 -8.14
CA TYR A 54 -9.63 -14.49 -6.84
C TYR A 54 -9.20 -15.54 -5.83
N LEU A 55 -9.89 -16.68 -5.73
CA LEU A 55 -9.52 -17.73 -4.77
C LEU A 55 -8.15 -18.34 -5.10
N ARG A 56 -7.84 -18.55 -6.39
CA ARG A 56 -6.50 -19.00 -6.83
C ARG A 56 -5.43 -17.97 -6.49
N TRP A 57 -5.70 -16.69 -6.78
CA TRP A 57 -4.83 -15.58 -6.41
C TRP A 57 -4.58 -15.53 -4.89
N LEU A 58 -5.64 -15.63 -4.10
CA LEU A 58 -5.59 -15.58 -2.64
C LEU A 58 -4.73 -16.72 -2.07
N GLY A 59 -4.89 -17.93 -2.60
CA GLY A 59 -4.06 -19.08 -2.24
C GLY A 59 -2.58 -18.83 -2.53
N ALA A 60 -2.27 -18.43 -3.77
CA ALA A 60 -0.90 -18.18 -4.21
C ALA A 60 -0.22 -17.04 -3.42
N MET A 61 -0.92 -15.92 -3.20
CA MET A 61 -0.35 -14.80 -2.43
C MET A 61 -0.23 -15.14 -0.94
N SER A 62 -1.17 -15.89 -0.38
CA SER A 62 -1.11 -16.35 1.01
C SER A 62 0.14 -17.20 1.26
N GLU A 63 0.45 -18.12 0.34
CA GLU A 63 1.65 -18.94 0.41
C GLU A 63 2.93 -18.09 0.37
N ARG A 64 3.04 -17.15 -0.58
CA ARG A 64 4.18 -16.22 -0.70
C ARG A 64 4.38 -15.39 0.57
N LEU A 65 3.30 -15.04 1.27
CA LEU A 65 3.33 -14.18 2.46
C LEU A 65 3.62 -14.93 3.76
N THR A 66 3.65 -16.27 3.76
CA THR A 66 3.82 -17.10 4.97
C THR A 66 5.00 -16.69 5.84
N LYS A 67 6.14 -16.34 5.23
CA LYS A 67 7.36 -15.93 5.95
C LYS A 67 7.23 -14.57 6.65
N LYS A 68 6.29 -13.73 6.23
CA LYS A 68 6.09 -12.36 6.76
C LYS A 68 4.87 -12.30 7.69
N LYS A 69 3.90 -13.19 7.49
CA LYS A 69 2.67 -13.33 8.28
C LYS A 69 2.38 -14.83 8.43
N THR A 70 2.66 -15.41 9.59
CA THR A 70 2.54 -16.85 9.81
C THR A 70 1.08 -17.29 9.93
N ASP A 71 0.30 -16.53 10.71
CA ASP A 71 -1.13 -16.80 10.91
C ASP A 71 -1.92 -16.69 9.60
N TRP A 72 -2.75 -17.70 9.34
CA TRP A 72 -3.53 -17.79 8.11
C TRP A 72 -4.68 -16.78 8.08
N VAL A 73 -5.37 -16.57 9.20
CA VAL A 73 -6.50 -15.62 9.28
C VAL A 73 -5.99 -14.22 8.97
N THR A 74 -4.91 -13.80 9.63
CA THR A 74 -4.26 -12.52 9.42
C THR A 74 -3.80 -12.33 7.97
N ARG A 75 -3.22 -13.36 7.34
CA ARG A 75 -2.84 -13.31 5.91
C ARG A 75 -4.04 -13.13 5.01
N LYS A 76 -5.07 -13.94 5.23
CA LYS A 76 -6.31 -13.89 4.46
C LYS A 76 -6.89 -12.49 4.56
N GLU A 77 -7.22 -12.01 5.75
CA GLU A 77 -7.81 -10.69 5.98
C GLU A 77 -6.99 -9.55 5.35
N PHE A 78 -5.66 -9.60 5.52
CA PHE A 78 -4.75 -8.65 4.88
C PHE A 78 -4.88 -8.66 3.35
N LEU A 79 -4.81 -9.84 2.73
CA LEU A 79 -4.91 -9.98 1.27
C LEU A 79 -6.30 -9.59 0.75
N GLN A 80 -7.40 -9.94 1.44
CA GLN A 80 -8.74 -9.48 1.04
C GLN A 80 -8.82 -7.95 1.06
N THR A 81 -8.26 -7.34 2.11
CA THR A 81 -8.26 -5.88 2.25
C THR A 81 -7.40 -5.22 1.19
N VAL A 82 -6.19 -5.72 0.91
CA VAL A 82 -5.35 -5.21 -0.17
C VAL A 82 -6.06 -5.33 -1.52
N TRP A 83 -6.64 -6.49 -1.83
CA TRP A 83 -7.39 -6.69 -3.07
C TRP A 83 -8.53 -5.69 -3.20
N TYR A 84 -9.38 -5.59 -2.18
CA TYR A 84 -10.54 -4.70 -2.17
C TYR A 84 -10.14 -3.23 -2.34
N GLU A 85 -9.19 -2.75 -1.53
CA GLU A 85 -8.75 -1.35 -1.55
C GLU A 85 -8.04 -0.98 -2.87
N SER A 86 -7.28 -1.91 -3.45
CA SER A 86 -6.64 -1.73 -4.76
C SER A 86 -7.69 -1.64 -5.88
N LYS A 87 -8.62 -2.61 -5.94
CA LYS A 87 -9.66 -2.66 -6.98
C LYS A 87 -10.57 -1.45 -6.92
N ARG A 88 -10.99 -1.04 -5.72
CA ARG A 88 -11.83 0.16 -5.54
C ARG A 88 -11.13 1.44 -5.99
N ALA A 89 -9.81 1.54 -5.78
CA ALA A 89 -9.01 2.68 -6.25
C ALA A 89 -8.60 2.58 -7.73
N GLY A 90 -8.98 1.51 -8.45
CA GLY A 90 -8.56 1.29 -9.83
C GLY A 90 -7.05 1.07 -9.97
N LEU A 91 -6.43 0.43 -9.00
CA LEU A 91 -5.00 0.11 -8.96
C LEU A 91 -4.77 -1.39 -9.18
N ASP A 92 -3.62 -1.70 -9.79
CA ASP A 92 -3.15 -3.07 -9.90
C ASP A 92 -2.79 -3.65 -8.52
N VAL A 93 -3.28 -4.84 -8.20
CA VAL A 93 -3.11 -5.45 -6.88
C VAL A 93 -1.66 -5.84 -6.63
N SER A 94 -0.95 -6.31 -7.67
CA SER A 94 0.47 -6.69 -7.55
C SER A 94 1.36 -5.48 -7.31
N LEU A 95 1.03 -4.33 -7.93
CA LEU A 95 1.69 -3.05 -7.69
C LEU A 95 1.55 -2.62 -6.23
N VAL A 96 0.32 -2.68 -5.69
CA VAL A 96 0.08 -2.29 -4.28
C VAL A 96 0.82 -3.21 -3.32
N LEU A 97 0.85 -4.53 -3.56
CA LEU A 97 1.66 -5.46 -2.77
C LEU A 97 3.17 -5.17 -2.87
N GLY A 98 3.67 -4.85 -4.07
CA GLY A 98 5.06 -4.43 -4.29
C GLY A 98 5.42 -3.16 -3.53
N LEU A 99 4.54 -2.16 -3.55
CA LEU A 99 4.69 -0.93 -2.78
C LEU A 99 4.72 -1.22 -1.27
N ILE A 100 3.77 -2.01 -0.75
CA ILE A 100 3.73 -2.39 0.68
C ILE A 100 5.01 -3.12 1.10
N GLN A 101 5.55 -3.98 0.22
CA GLN A 101 6.81 -4.66 0.47
C GLN A 101 7.97 -3.66 0.63
N VAL A 102 8.10 -2.68 -0.27
CA VAL A 102 9.14 -1.64 -0.20
C VAL A 102 8.96 -0.74 1.01
N GLU A 103 7.72 -0.33 1.30
CA GLU A 103 7.43 0.65 2.34
C GLU A 103 7.56 0.09 3.76
N SER A 104 7.01 -1.10 4.01
CA SER A 104 6.94 -1.63 5.38
C SER A 104 7.45 -3.06 5.51
N ASN A 105 7.71 -3.73 4.38
CA ASN A 105 7.89 -5.18 4.33
C ASN A 105 6.76 -5.90 5.09
N PHE A 106 5.52 -5.45 4.85
CA PHE A 106 4.27 -5.97 5.45
C PHE A 106 4.16 -5.82 6.98
N ARG A 107 4.85 -4.86 7.59
CA ARG A 107 4.78 -4.56 9.03
C ARG A 107 3.67 -3.55 9.34
N LYS A 108 2.69 -3.95 10.17
CA LYS A 108 1.52 -3.12 10.55
C LYS A 108 1.92 -1.84 11.28
N TYR A 109 2.91 -1.93 12.17
CA TYR A 109 3.33 -0.84 13.06
C TYR A 109 4.65 -0.19 12.59
N ALA A 110 4.95 -0.25 11.29
CA ALA A 110 6.13 0.42 10.74
C ALA A 110 6.01 1.94 10.91
N VAL A 111 7.09 2.57 11.37
CA VAL A 111 7.25 4.02 11.44
C VAL A 111 8.60 4.40 10.85
N SER A 112 8.63 5.29 9.87
CA SER A 112 9.89 5.80 9.31
C SER A 112 10.49 6.90 10.20
N SER A 113 11.76 7.25 9.97
CA SER A 113 12.45 8.35 10.65
C SER A 113 11.75 9.72 10.46
N VAL A 114 11.05 9.90 9.34
CA VAL A 114 10.29 11.11 9.01
C VAL A 114 8.81 11.01 9.42
N GLY A 115 8.41 9.93 10.10
CA GLY A 115 7.10 9.79 10.74
C GLY A 115 6.00 9.16 9.88
N ALA A 116 6.32 8.61 8.71
CA ALA A 116 5.38 7.85 7.88
C ALA A 116 4.92 6.57 8.61
N ARG A 117 3.66 6.15 8.44
CA ARG A 117 3.06 5.09 9.29
C ARG A 117 2.41 3.95 8.50
N GLY A 118 2.52 2.75 9.05
CA GLY A 118 1.78 1.57 8.65
C GLY A 118 2.26 0.92 7.35
N TYR A 119 1.40 0.08 6.75
CA TYR A 119 1.74 -0.78 5.61
C TYR A 119 2.24 -0.02 4.38
N MET A 120 1.57 1.06 4.02
CA MET A 120 1.87 1.89 2.86
C MET A 120 2.60 3.18 3.23
N GLN A 121 3.12 3.28 4.48
CA GLN A 121 3.87 4.43 5.00
C GLN A 121 3.20 5.76 4.67
N VAL A 122 1.94 5.90 5.08
CA VAL A 122 1.17 7.14 4.87
C VAL A 122 1.68 8.22 5.82
N MET A 123 1.92 9.41 5.29
CA MET A 123 2.33 10.56 6.11
C MET A 123 1.16 11.09 6.95
N PRO A 124 1.39 11.44 8.24
CA PRO A 124 0.35 11.93 9.13
C PRO A 124 -0.42 13.17 8.64
N PHE A 125 0.18 14.03 7.81
CA PHE A 125 -0.54 15.21 7.31
C PHE A 125 -1.79 14.83 6.50
N TRP A 126 -1.79 13.67 5.83
CA TRP A 126 -2.94 13.21 5.07
C TRP A 126 -4.19 13.02 5.93
N THR A 127 -4.05 12.63 7.20
CA THR A 127 -5.21 12.50 8.09
C THR A 127 -5.82 13.86 8.41
N ARG A 128 -5.01 14.93 8.47
CA ARG A 128 -5.50 16.30 8.65
C ARG A 128 -6.14 16.85 7.36
N VAL A 129 -5.57 16.49 6.21
CA VAL A 129 -6.02 16.97 4.90
C VAL A 129 -7.33 16.30 4.47
N LEU A 130 -7.49 15.00 4.73
CA LEU A 130 -8.55 14.16 4.18
C LEU A 130 -9.43 13.42 5.21
N GLY A 131 -9.05 13.45 6.49
CA GLY A 131 -9.75 12.74 7.57
C GLY A 131 -10.04 13.65 8.77
N ASP A 132 -10.00 13.07 9.95
CA ASP A 132 -10.25 13.74 11.23
C ASP A 132 -8.97 14.20 11.96
N GLY A 133 -7.81 14.06 11.32
CA GLY A 133 -6.51 14.41 11.90
C GLY A 133 -5.88 13.32 12.79
N ASP A 134 -6.55 12.21 13.11
CA ASP A 134 -5.98 11.19 13.98
C ASP A 134 -4.98 10.29 13.24
N ALA A 135 -3.69 10.61 13.40
CA ALA A 135 -2.59 9.83 12.82
C ALA A 135 -2.43 8.43 13.43
N GLY A 136 -3.03 8.14 14.59
CA GLY A 136 -3.05 6.80 15.19
C GLY A 136 -3.81 5.79 14.33
N LYS A 137 -4.85 6.27 13.61
CA LYS A 137 -5.65 5.42 12.72
C LYS A 137 -4.88 4.85 11.54
N LEU A 138 -3.73 5.43 11.20
CA LEU A 138 -2.84 4.90 10.17
C LEU A 138 -2.19 3.56 10.55
N PHE A 139 -2.35 3.07 11.80
CA PHE A 139 -2.00 1.70 12.17
C PHE A 139 -3.15 0.70 12.00
N HIS A 140 -4.37 1.16 11.72
CA HIS A 140 -5.47 0.26 11.36
C HIS A 140 -5.33 -0.17 9.90
N MET A 141 -5.44 -1.48 9.65
CA MET A 141 -5.13 -2.08 8.36
C MET A 141 -5.95 -1.49 7.21
N GLN A 142 -7.28 -1.50 7.35
CA GLN A 142 -8.17 -0.99 6.31
C GLN A 142 -7.96 0.51 6.07
N THR A 143 -7.86 1.31 7.13
CA THR A 143 -7.60 2.75 7.03
C THR A 143 -6.28 3.02 6.31
N ASN A 144 -5.19 2.37 6.70
CA ASN A 144 -3.89 2.59 6.08
C ASN A 144 -3.87 2.24 4.59
N LEU A 145 -4.40 1.07 4.24
CA LEU A 145 -4.49 0.61 2.85
C LEU A 145 -5.39 1.52 2.02
N ARG A 146 -6.48 2.02 2.60
CA ARG A 146 -7.37 2.98 1.95
C ARG A 146 -6.67 4.28 1.64
N PHE A 147 -6.05 4.90 2.64
CA PHE A 147 -5.33 6.14 2.45
C PHE A 147 -4.25 5.96 1.39
N GLY A 148 -3.41 4.93 1.50
CA GLY A 148 -2.34 4.67 0.54
C GLY A 148 -2.86 4.47 -0.89
N CYS A 149 -3.92 3.69 -1.08
CA CYS A 149 -4.52 3.48 -2.41
C CYS A 149 -5.16 4.76 -2.98
N VAL A 150 -5.88 5.53 -2.17
CA VAL A 150 -6.50 6.80 -2.60
C VAL A 150 -5.43 7.84 -2.97
N ILE A 151 -4.37 7.96 -2.18
CA ILE A 151 -3.24 8.87 -2.45
C ILE A 151 -2.50 8.44 -3.72
N LEU A 152 -2.21 7.15 -3.87
CA LEU A 152 -1.52 6.65 -5.07
C LEU A 152 -2.36 6.86 -6.33
N ARG A 153 -3.67 6.60 -6.29
CA ARG A 153 -4.58 6.90 -7.41
C ARG A 153 -4.57 8.39 -7.75
N HIS A 154 -4.67 9.25 -6.74
CA HIS A 154 -4.61 10.70 -6.93
C HIS A 154 -3.32 11.13 -7.64
N TYR A 155 -2.17 10.59 -7.23
CA TYR A 155 -0.90 10.90 -7.88
C TYR A 155 -0.78 10.32 -9.28
N LEU A 156 -1.35 9.14 -9.52
CA LEU A 156 -1.43 8.59 -10.87
C LEU A 156 -2.26 9.48 -11.80
N ASP A 157 -3.38 10.02 -11.33
CA ASP A 157 -4.17 11.01 -12.07
C ASP A 157 -3.39 12.30 -12.33
N ARG A 158 -2.70 12.83 -11.31
CA ARG A 158 -1.87 14.05 -11.42
C ARG A 158 -0.74 13.89 -12.44
N GLU A 159 -0.17 12.70 -12.53
CA GLU A 159 0.90 12.34 -13.47
C GLU A 159 0.37 11.76 -14.79
N ARG A 160 -0.92 11.90 -15.08
CA ARG A 160 -1.55 11.50 -16.36
C ARG A 160 -1.35 10.02 -16.69
N GLY A 161 -1.35 9.16 -15.67
CA GLY A 161 -1.15 7.73 -15.81
C GLY A 161 0.31 7.28 -15.80
N ASP A 162 1.28 8.18 -15.70
CA ASP A 162 2.69 7.81 -15.57
C ASP A 162 2.97 7.27 -14.16
N LEU A 163 3.07 5.94 -14.08
CA LEU A 163 3.29 5.25 -12.83
C LEU A 163 4.68 5.50 -12.23
N PHE A 164 5.71 5.73 -13.05
CA PHE A 164 7.05 6.04 -12.57
C PHE A 164 7.05 7.38 -11.83
N LEU A 165 6.45 8.41 -12.44
CA LEU A 165 6.31 9.73 -11.82
C LEU A 165 5.38 9.69 -10.60
N ALA A 166 4.29 8.92 -10.65
CA ALA A 166 3.34 8.80 -9.55
C ALA A 166 3.98 8.16 -8.31
N LEU A 167 4.74 7.07 -8.47
CA LEU A 167 5.48 6.43 -7.39
C LEU A 167 6.56 7.36 -6.83
N GLY A 168 7.30 8.05 -7.70
CA GLY A 168 8.27 9.04 -7.26
C GLY A 168 7.60 10.15 -6.44
N ARG A 169 6.43 10.64 -6.84
CA ARG A 169 5.67 11.63 -6.07
C ARG A 169 5.14 11.06 -4.74
N TYR A 170 4.62 9.83 -4.76
CA TYR A 170 4.15 9.12 -3.56
C TYR A 170 5.21 9.08 -2.47
N ASN A 171 6.45 8.79 -2.84
CA ASN A 171 7.59 8.75 -1.94
C ASN A 171 8.22 10.12 -1.63
N GLY A 172 8.03 11.13 -2.49
CA GLY A 172 8.75 12.42 -2.40
C GLY A 172 10.08 12.46 -3.18
N SER A 173 10.32 11.51 -4.09
CA SER A 173 11.49 11.40 -4.96
C SER A 173 11.14 11.52 -6.45
N ARG A 174 10.11 12.32 -6.80
CA ARG A 174 9.60 12.46 -8.17
C ARG A 174 10.71 12.69 -9.20
N GLY A 175 10.69 11.91 -10.28
CA GLY A 175 11.69 11.95 -11.35
C GLY A 175 12.99 11.20 -11.03
N LYS A 176 13.16 10.63 -9.84
CA LYS A 176 14.34 9.84 -9.47
C LYS A 176 14.05 8.33 -9.61
N PRO A 177 14.89 7.56 -10.33
CA PRO A 177 14.68 6.13 -10.56
C PRO A 177 14.66 5.18 -9.34
N PRO A 178 15.44 5.40 -8.26
CA PRO A 178 15.65 4.35 -7.25
C PRO A 178 14.37 3.79 -6.63
N TYR A 179 13.45 4.65 -6.20
CA TYR A 179 12.23 4.22 -5.53
C TYR A 179 11.22 3.54 -6.48
N PRO A 180 10.82 4.13 -7.62
CA PRO A 180 9.94 3.44 -8.57
C PRO A 180 10.51 2.09 -9.03
N ASN A 181 11.82 2.01 -9.30
CA ASN A 181 12.45 0.76 -9.71
C ASN A 181 12.40 -0.31 -8.61
N ALA A 182 12.57 0.07 -7.34
CA ALA A 182 12.42 -0.84 -6.22
C ALA A 182 10.99 -1.40 -6.12
N VAL A 183 9.97 -0.55 -6.31
CA VAL A 183 8.56 -0.96 -6.31
C VAL A 183 8.26 -1.89 -7.49
N PHE A 184 8.73 -1.57 -8.70
CA PHE A 184 8.56 -2.45 -9.86
C PHE A 184 9.28 -3.78 -9.71
N ALA A 185 10.48 -3.79 -9.12
CA ALA A 185 11.19 -5.02 -8.81
C ALA A 185 10.42 -5.86 -7.78
N ALA A 186 9.88 -5.24 -6.73
CA ALA A 186 9.07 -5.92 -5.73
C ALA A 186 7.75 -6.45 -6.32
N GLN A 187 7.08 -5.68 -7.19
CA GLN A 187 5.83 -6.05 -7.86
C GLN A 187 5.94 -7.40 -8.59
N LYS A 188 7.08 -7.70 -9.22
CA LYS A 188 7.31 -8.97 -9.93
C LYS A 188 7.14 -10.21 -9.03
N ASN A 189 7.31 -10.07 -7.71
CA ASN A 189 7.07 -11.17 -6.76
C ASN A 189 5.59 -11.40 -6.49
N TRP A 190 4.72 -10.47 -6.90
CA TRP A 190 3.28 -10.46 -6.61
C TRP A 190 2.42 -10.55 -7.86
N THR A 191 3.02 -10.57 -9.05
CA THR A 191 2.29 -10.85 -10.29
C THR A 191 1.71 -12.26 -10.24
N PHE A 192 0.49 -12.39 -10.74
CA PHE A 192 -0.26 -13.63 -10.79
C PHE A 192 -0.98 -13.70 -12.13
N ASN A 193 -0.63 -14.69 -12.93
CA ASN A 193 -1.34 -15.03 -14.16
C ASN A 193 -2.16 -16.28 -13.82
N ALA A 194 -3.48 -16.15 -13.90
CA ALA A 194 -4.45 -17.16 -13.48
C ALA A 194 -4.63 -18.29 -14.50
#